data_AF-A0A3M1WSP9-F1
#
_entry.id   AF-A0A3M1WSP9-F1
#
_cell.length_a   1.000
_cell.length_b   1.000
_cell.length_c   1.000
_cell.angle_alpha   90.00
_cell.angle_beta   90.00
_cell.angle_gamma   90.00
#
_symmetry.space_group_name_H-M   'P 1'
#
loop_
_entity.id
_entity.type
_entity.pdbx_description
1 polymer ?
#
loop_
_entity_poly.entity_id
_entity_poly.type
_entity_poly.pdbx_seq_one_letter_code
_entity_poly.pdbx_strand_id
1 'polypeptide(L)'
;MRNRQLHLFEHRDDVESQGADLEGLLSQDLNFHSETGTYASHDFHPFPAKFPPQLPHKFITALTSPGEIVLDPMMGSGTTVLEAFLCGRQGIGIDIDPLALKISSVKATPLNVKHVLEMGHEILQRARMAVAKERSDLKTRLEKRWDRRTRQFIDYWFTRDTQLELMALIGEIEKIPDVATRRFFEVVFSGTIITKSGGVSLALDLAHTRPHRAKVVLKATSMKRANNAVEASSRRHRHETKMLRSAILEFEKRFKQNLGGLAKLAQSSLPPRFLYGNAQNLPLLDASVDLIVTSPPYASNAIDYMRAHKFSLVWMGYSIEELGRKRKEYIGGEATTDFQFEELPHATAKVVADIAERDQKKGRALHRYYSEMTRILREMHRVLRPGKIAIVIIGSSVMRGRDTETPMCLAEIGRALGFHVPKIGIRQLDRDRRMMPVGSRPNLDSQIQQRMHEEYVIGFRKPDTLSTAPRRRR
;
A
#
# COMPACT_ATOMS: atom_id res chain seq x y z
N MET A 1 11.16 -20.31 -34.33
CA MET A 1 9.73 -20.46 -34.71
C MET A 1 9.03 -21.17 -33.56
N ARG A 2 8.09 -20.63 -32.79
CA ARG A 2 7.01 -19.66 -33.04
C ARG A 2 7.03 -18.54 -31.99
N ASN A 3 6.98 -17.30 -32.44
CA ASN A 3 6.67 -16.12 -31.66
C ASN A 3 5.25 -16.26 -31.07
N ARG A 4 5.11 -16.21 -29.74
CA ARG A 4 3.85 -15.83 -29.10
C ARG A 4 3.95 -14.34 -28.80
N GLN A 5 3.60 -13.52 -29.78
CA GLN A 5 3.24 -12.13 -29.55
C GLN A 5 2.06 -12.12 -28.59
N LEU A 6 2.29 -11.60 -27.38
CA LEU A 6 1.23 -11.22 -26.45
C LEU A 6 0.54 -9.99 -27.05
N HIS A 7 -0.60 -10.21 -27.72
CA HIS A 7 -1.59 -9.15 -27.94
C HIS A 7 -2.18 -8.78 -26.58
N LEU A 8 -1.56 -7.83 -25.89
CA LEU A 8 -2.14 -7.14 -24.74
C LEU A 8 -2.26 -5.68 -25.15
N PHE A 9 -3.51 -5.26 -25.32
CA PHE A 9 -3.97 -3.93 -25.69
C PHE A 9 -3.68 -3.54 -27.14
N GLU A 10 -4.56 -3.98 -28.05
CA GLU A 10 -4.84 -3.19 -29.24
C GLU A 10 -5.29 -1.80 -28.76
N HIS A 11 -4.62 -0.76 -29.24
CA HIS A 11 -5.14 0.59 -29.23
C HIS A 11 -6.50 0.55 -29.93
N ARG A 12 -7.59 0.52 -29.15
CA ARG A 12 -8.88 0.95 -29.66
C ARG A 12 -8.86 2.46 -29.67
N ASP A 13 -8.70 2.98 -30.88
CA ASP A 13 -8.96 4.37 -31.22
C ASP A 13 -10.38 4.77 -30.77
N ASP A 14 -10.45 6.00 -30.26
CA ASP A 14 -11.61 6.90 -30.21
C ASP A 14 -12.96 6.30 -29.81
N VAL A 15 -13.23 6.30 -28.50
CA VAL A 15 -14.59 6.50 -28.00
C VAL A 15 -14.68 7.95 -27.53
N GLU A 16 -15.39 8.77 -28.31
CA GLU A 16 -15.78 10.13 -27.94
C GLU A 16 -16.28 10.18 -26.50
N SER A 17 -15.72 11.07 -25.68
CA SER A 17 -16.10 11.26 -24.28
C SER A 17 -17.47 11.96 -24.17
N GLN A 18 -18.54 11.24 -24.47
CA GLN A 18 -19.86 11.58 -23.96
C GLN A 18 -19.90 11.12 -22.50
N GLY A 19 -20.18 12.04 -21.57
CA GLY A 19 -20.00 11.86 -20.13
C GLY A 19 -20.52 10.52 -19.63
N ALA A 20 -19.60 9.61 -19.27
CA ALA A 20 -19.95 8.26 -18.87
C ALA A 20 -20.90 8.29 -17.67
N ASP A 21 -21.98 7.53 -17.77
CA ASP A 21 -22.91 7.33 -16.67
C ASP A 21 -22.21 6.59 -15.52
N LEU A 22 -21.97 7.32 -14.43
CA LEU A 22 -21.34 6.79 -13.23
C LEU A 22 -22.15 5.64 -12.64
N GLU A 23 -23.48 5.71 -12.70
CA GLU A 23 -24.33 4.65 -12.18
C GLU A 23 -24.17 3.36 -13.02
N GLY A 24 -24.17 3.49 -14.35
CA GLY A 24 -23.84 2.42 -15.28
C GLY A 24 -22.48 1.80 -15.00
N LEU A 25 -21.41 2.59 -14.81
CA LEU A 25 -20.08 2.08 -14.50
C LEU A 25 -20.03 1.28 -13.19
N LEU A 26 -20.70 1.78 -12.14
CA LEU A 26 -20.76 1.13 -10.82
C LEU A 26 -21.65 -0.12 -10.79
N SER A 27 -22.48 -0.31 -11.81
CA SER A 27 -23.37 -1.47 -11.96
C SER A 27 -22.71 -2.64 -12.68
N GLN A 28 -21.54 -2.44 -13.29
CA GLN A 28 -20.82 -3.48 -14.02
C GLN A 28 -20.09 -4.43 -13.06
N ASP A 29 -19.54 -5.52 -13.60
CA ASP A 29 -18.61 -6.37 -12.85
C ASP A 29 -17.32 -5.60 -12.53
N LEU A 30 -16.92 -5.67 -11.25
CA LEU A 30 -15.74 -5.00 -10.67
C LEU A 30 -14.76 -6.02 -10.04
N ASN A 31 -14.97 -7.32 -10.27
CA ASN A 31 -14.27 -8.39 -9.56
C ASN A 31 -12.84 -8.66 -10.07
N PHE A 32 -12.69 -8.73 -11.41
CA PHE A 32 -11.44 -9.01 -12.13
C PHE A 32 -10.75 -10.34 -11.73
N HIS A 33 -11.51 -11.36 -11.33
CA HIS A 33 -10.99 -12.66 -10.86
C HIS A 33 -10.20 -13.46 -11.92
N SER A 34 -10.35 -13.19 -13.21
CA SER A 34 -9.60 -13.88 -14.26
C SER A 34 -8.29 -13.20 -14.63
N GLU A 35 -8.03 -11.99 -14.12
CA GLU A 35 -6.94 -11.15 -14.60
C GLU A 35 -5.72 -11.16 -13.67
N THR A 36 -4.54 -11.05 -14.26
CA THR A 36 -3.28 -10.96 -13.52
C THR A 36 -2.97 -9.50 -13.19
N GLY A 37 -2.70 -9.20 -11.92
CA GLY A 37 -2.26 -7.88 -11.47
C GLY A 37 -0.74 -7.70 -11.51
N THR A 38 -0.01 -8.61 -12.15
CA THR A 38 1.45 -8.75 -12.06
C THR A 38 2.20 -8.11 -13.23
N TYR A 39 1.51 -7.31 -14.05
CA TYR A 39 2.11 -6.61 -15.18
C TYR A 39 2.80 -5.31 -14.74
N ALA A 40 3.62 -4.78 -15.65
CA ALA A 40 4.48 -3.62 -15.40
C ALA A 40 5.28 -3.77 -14.08
N SER A 41 5.20 -2.77 -13.21
CA SER A 41 5.92 -2.69 -11.93
C SER A 41 5.02 -2.95 -10.70
N HIS A 42 3.78 -3.44 -10.88
CA HIS A 42 2.81 -3.63 -9.79
C HIS A 42 3.27 -4.56 -8.65
N ASP A 43 4.26 -5.41 -8.91
CA ASP A 43 4.80 -6.40 -7.97
C ASP A 43 6.21 -6.12 -7.44
N PHE A 44 6.72 -4.89 -7.61
CA PHE A 44 8.06 -4.51 -7.13
C PHE A 44 8.26 -4.63 -5.62
N HIS A 45 7.18 -4.57 -4.84
CA HIS A 45 7.23 -4.67 -3.39
C HIS A 45 5.97 -5.32 -2.82
N PRO A 46 6.08 -6.22 -1.83
CA PRO A 46 4.94 -6.71 -1.05
C PRO A 46 4.23 -5.56 -0.33
N PHE A 47 2.93 -5.37 -0.57
CA PHE A 47 2.14 -4.35 0.10
C PHE A 47 0.74 -4.94 0.37
N PRO A 48 0.26 -4.92 1.63
CA PRO A 48 -1.02 -5.52 1.95
C PRO A 48 -2.19 -4.66 1.44
N ALA A 49 -3.36 -5.29 1.25
CA ALA A 49 -4.61 -4.64 0.87
C ALA A 49 -4.59 -3.79 -0.42
N LYS A 50 -3.78 -4.16 -1.42
CA LYS A 50 -3.87 -3.60 -2.78
C LYS A 50 -5.20 -4.00 -3.44
N PHE A 51 -5.88 -3.07 -4.11
CA PHE A 51 -6.90 -3.40 -5.12
C PHE A 51 -6.24 -3.79 -6.46
N PRO A 52 -6.92 -4.58 -7.32
CA PRO A 52 -6.39 -4.97 -8.63
C PRO A 52 -6.19 -3.74 -9.54
N PRO A 53 -5.10 -3.66 -10.34
CA PRO A 53 -4.84 -2.55 -11.26
C PRO A 53 -5.97 -2.26 -12.26
N GLN A 54 -6.73 -3.27 -12.65
CA GLN A 54 -7.88 -3.17 -13.53
C GLN A 54 -8.97 -2.22 -13.02
N LEU A 55 -9.13 -2.15 -11.70
CA LEU A 55 -10.18 -1.36 -11.07
C LEU A 55 -9.96 0.15 -11.26
N PRO A 56 -8.82 0.76 -10.86
CA PRO A 56 -8.56 2.17 -11.20
C PRO A 56 -8.44 2.37 -12.71
N HIS A 57 -7.86 1.43 -13.47
CA HIS A 57 -7.75 1.53 -14.93
C HIS A 57 -9.11 1.80 -15.58
N LYS A 58 -10.12 1.02 -15.22
CA LYS A 58 -11.50 1.16 -15.71
C LYS A 58 -12.08 2.54 -15.46
N PHE A 59 -11.89 3.10 -14.26
CA PHE A 59 -12.41 4.43 -13.93
C PHE A 59 -11.59 5.55 -14.58
N ILE A 60 -10.27 5.40 -14.67
CA ILE A 60 -9.39 6.38 -15.32
C ILE A 60 -9.76 6.50 -16.80
N THR A 61 -9.87 5.39 -17.52
CA THR A 61 -10.17 5.42 -18.96
C THR A 61 -11.59 5.91 -19.25
N ALA A 62 -12.56 5.59 -18.39
CA ALA A 62 -13.95 6.00 -18.59
C ALA A 62 -14.27 7.44 -18.15
N LEU A 63 -13.55 7.99 -17.17
CA LEU A 63 -13.91 9.26 -16.52
C LEU A 63 -12.92 10.40 -16.78
N THR A 64 -11.82 10.14 -17.50
CA THR A 64 -10.83 11.17 -17.84
C THR A 64 -10.35 11.07 -19.27
N SER A 65 -9.76 12.15 -19.78
CA SER A 65 -9.02 12.20 -21.04
C SER A 65 -7.50 12.16 -20.79
N PRO A 66 -6.67 11.77 -21.78
CA PRO A 66 -5.22 11.93 -21.69
C PRO A 66 -4.83 13.37 -21.29
N GLY A 67 -3.80 13.51 -20.46
CA GLY A 67 -3.36 14.79 -19.90
C GLY A 67 -4.11 15.28 -18.66
N GLU A 68 -5.32 14.77 -18.37
CA GLU A 68 -6.06 15.14 -17.16
C GLU A 68 -5.42 14.59 -15.87
N ILE A 69 -5.77 15.20 -14.74
CA ILE A 69 -5.12 14.94 -13.45
C ILE A 69 -5.92 13.89 -12.65
N VAL A 70 -5.26 12.78 -12.33
CA VAL A 70 -5.81 11.71 -11.48
C VAL A 70 -5.10 11.74 -10.12
N LEU A 71 -5.87 11.91 -9.05
CA LEU A 71 -5.36 11.98 -7.68
C LEU A 71 -5.64 10.69 -6.91
N ASP A 72 -4.65 10.24 -6.14
CA ASP A 72 -4.82 9.29 -5.05
C ASP A 72 -4.27 9.91 -3.74
N PRO A 73 -5.15 10.40 -2.84
CA PRO A 73 -4.74 11.10 -1.62
C PRO A 73 -4.23 10.16 -0.51
N MET A 74 -4.35 8.84 -0.68
CA MET A 74 -3.93 7.80 0.26
C MET A 74 -3.29 6.64 -0.52
N MET A 75 -2.29 6.96 -1.33
CA MET A 75 -1.90 6.11 -2.46
C MET A 75 -1.32 4.74 -2.10
N GLY A 76 -0.77 4.57 -0.89
CA GLY A 76 -0.07 3.36 -0.50
C GLY A 76 1.00 2.98 -1.53
N SER A 77 0.87 1.80 -2.14
CA SER A 77 1.80 1.33 -3.18
C SER A 77 1.60 1.94 -4.58
N GLY A 78 0.70 2.91 -4.74
CA GLY A 78 0.63 3.75 -5.94
C GLY A 78 -0.01 3.09 -7.15
N THR A 79 -0.95 2.15 -6.95
CA THR A 79 -1.64 1.46 -8.05
C THR A 79 -2.40 2.45 -8.95
N THR A 80 -3.21 3.34 -8.38
CA THR A 80 -3.92 4.39 -9.15
C THR A 80 -2.96 5.27 -9.93
N VAL A 81 -1.89 5.72 -9.28
CA VAL A 81 -0.91 6.65 -9.87
C VAL A 81 -0.17 6.00 -11.05
N LEU A 82 0.19 4.71 -10.92
CA LEU A 82 0.80 3.96 -12.00
C LEU A 82 -0.17 3.75 -13.17
N GLU A 83 -1.42 3.39 -12.90
CA GLU A 83 -2.42 3.24 -13.97
C GLU A 83 -2.71 4.57 -14.67
N ALA A 84 -2.78 5.68 -13.93
CA ALA A 84 -2.91 7.00 -14.53
C ALA A 84 -1.73 7.30 -15.47
N PHE A 85 -0.51 7.01 -15.03
CA PHE A 85 0.70 7.16 -15.84
C PHE A 85 0.65 6.32 -17.13
N LEU A 86 0.29 5.03 -17.02
CA LEU A 86 0.19 4.10 -18.15
C LEU A 86 -0.92 4.52 -19.13
N CYS A 87 -1.99 5.14 -18.64
CA CYS A 87 -3.05 5.70 -19.46
C CYS A 87 -2.74 7.11 -20.02
N GLY A 88 -1.53 7.66 -19.81
CA GLY A 88 -1.18 9.00 -20.30
C GLY A 88 -1.88 10.15 -19.57
N ARG A 89 -2.30 9.95 -18.32
CA ARG A 89 -2.83 10.99 -17.42
C ARG A 89 -1.72 11.48 -16.48
N GLN A 90 -1.89 12.66 -15.90
CA GLN A 90 -1.00 13.15 -14.85
C GLN A 90 -1.42 12.58 -13.49
N GLY A 91 -0.74 11.51 -13.05
CA GLY A 91 -0.95 10.93 -11.74
C GLY A 91 -0.36 11.79 -10.61
N ILE A 92 -1.14 12.08 -9.58
CA ILE A 92 -0.69 12.67 -8.32
C ILE A 92 -0.97 11.70 -7.18
N GLY A 93 0.06 11.30 -6.45
CA GLY A 93 -0.03 10.41 -5.29
C GLY A 93 0.42 11.10 -4.02
N ILE A 94 -0.37 11.01 -2.96
CA ILE A 94 -0.08 11.59 -1.65
C ILE A 94 -0.13 10.50 -0.58
N ASP A 95 0.88 10.46 0.28
CA ASP A 95 0.91 9.55 1.43
C ASP A 95 1.77 10.15 2.56
N ILE A 96 1.47 9.77 3.81
CA ILE A 96 2.30 10.09 4.98
C ILE A 96 3.41 9.06 5.18
N ASP A 97 3.29 7.88 4.56
CA ASP A 97 4.20 6.78 4.74
C ASP A 97 5.43 6.94 3.82
N PRO A 98 6.63 7.13 4.37
CA PRO A 98 7.83 7.35 3.58
C PRO A 98 8.22 6.12 2.74
N LEU A 99 7.85 4.91 3.16
CA LEU A 99 8.10 3.71 2.37
C LEU A 99 7.09 3.59 1.22
N ALA A 100 5.82 3.92 1.46
CA ALA A 100 4.80 3.98 0.43
C ALA A 100 5.18 4.96 -0.70
N LEU A 101 5.63 6.17 -0.33
CA LEU A 101 6.16 7.17 -1.28
C LEU A 101 7.30 6.62 -2.14
N LYS A 102 8.23 5.92 -1.50
CA LYS A 102 9.40 5.36 -2.18
C LYS A 102 8.98 4.25 -3.15
N ILE A 103 8.14 3.30 -2.71
CA ILE A 103 7.61 2.21 -3.55
C ILE A 103 6.88 2.78 -4.77
N SER A 104 5.95 3.69 -4.54
CA SER A 104 5.13 4.29 -5.59
C SER A 104 5.98 5.06 -6.61
N SER A 105 6.98 5.82 -6.14
CA SER A 105 7.89 6.53 -7.03
C SER A 105 8.68 5.60 -7.95
N VAL A 106 9.22 4.49 -7.41
CA VAL A 106 9.99 3.52 -8.20
C VAL A 106 9.11 2.81 -9.22
N LYS A 107 7.85 2.52 -8.87
CA LYS A 107 6.91 1.87 -9.78
C LYS A 107 6.63 2.69 -11.03
N ALA A 108 6.62 4.02 -10.93
CA ALA A 108 6.27 4.90 -12.05
C ALA A 108 7.46 5.70 -12.61
N THR A 109 8.70 5.37 -12.22
CA THR A 109 9.90 6.02 -12.76
C THR A 109 10.59 5.08 -13.74
N PRO A 110 10.62 5.40 -15.05
CA PRO A 110 11.43 4.66 -16.01
C PRO A 110 12.91 4.75 -15.65
N LEU A 111 13.62 3.62 -15.73
CA LEU A 111 15.06 3.54 -15.48
C LEU A 111 15.77 2.84 -16.63
N ASN A 112 17.03 3.22 -16.88
CA ASN A 112 17.86 2.52 -17.84
C ASN A 112 18.19 1.10 -17.32
N VAL A 113 17.58 0.09 -17.94
CA VAL A 113 17.67 -1.32 -17.51
C VAL A 113 19.13 -1.81 -17.50
N LYS A 114 19.94 -1.41 -18.49
CA LYS A 114 21.36 -1.81 -18.57
C LYS A 114 22.15 -1.22 -17.40
N HIS A 115 21.98 0.08 -17.14
CA HIS A 115 22.64 0.75 -16.01
C HIS A 115 22.26 0.12 -14.67
N VAL A 116 20.96 -0.12 -14.44
CA VAL A 116 20.46 -0.78 -13.23
C VAL A 116 21.00 -2.21 -13.10
N LEU A 117 21.12 -2.95 -14.21
CA LEU A 117 21.70 -4.28 -14.23
C LEU A 117 23.16 -4.28 -13.78
N GLU A 118 23.98 -3.41 -14.37
CA GLU A 118 25.42 -3.27 -14.06
C GLU A 118 25.60 -2.87 -12.58
N MET A 119 24.91 -1.83 -12.13
CA MET A 119 24.95 -1.36 -10.75
C MET A 119 24.55 -2.44 -9.74
N GLY A 120 23.51 -3.22 -10.04
CA GLY A 120 23.07 -4.30 -9.15
C GLY A 120 24.10 -5.42 -8.99
N HIS A 121 24.84 -5.75 -10.06
CA HIS A 121 25.95 -6.69 -9.97
C HIS A 121 27.10 -6.15 -9.12
N GLU A 122 27.45 -4.87 -9.28
CA GLU A 122 28.48 -4.22 -8.47
C GLU A 122 28.12 -4.21 -6.98
N ILE A 123 26.89 -3.82 -6.63
CA ILE A 123 26.38 -3.85 -5.25
C ILE A 123 26.53 -5.26 -4.66
N LEU A 124 26.09 -6.29 -5.39
CA LEU A 124 26.16 -7.67 -4.93
C LEU A 124 27.60 -8.15 -4.74
N GLN A 125 28.50 -7.83 -5.69
CA GLN A 125 29.90 -8.20 -5.61
C GLN A 125 30.59 -7.54 -4.41
N ARG A 126 30.43 -6.23 -4.25
CA ARG A 126 31.03 -5.47 -3.14
C ARG A 126 30.46 -5.88 -1.79
N ALA A 127 29.15 -6.08 -1.70
CA ALA A 127 28.52 -6.55 -0.45
C ALA A 127 29.03 -7.93 -0.04
N ARG A 128 29.18 -8.88 -0.97
CA ARG A 128 29.78 -10.20 -0.70
C ARG A 128 31.22 -10.09 -0.23
N MET A 129 32.01 -9.25 -0.90
CA MET A 129 33.41 -8.99 -0.54
C MET A 129 33.53 -8.39 0.86
N ALA A 130 32.71 -7.39 1.20
CA ALA A 130 32.71 -6.78 2.52
C ALA A 130 32.35 -7.79 3.63
N VAL A 131 31.34 -8.64 3.40
CA VAL A 131 30.94 -9.69 4.35
C VAL A 131 32.02 -10.77 4.51
N ALA A 132 32.82 -11.03 3.47
CA ALA A 132 33.88 -12.04 3.49
C ALA A 132 35.20 -11.53 4.08
N LYS A 133 35.61 -10.29 3.74
CA LYS A 133 36.95 -9.76 4.03
C LYS A 133 36.97 -8.58 5.00
N GLU A 134 35.86 -7.86 5.17
CA GLU A 134 35.79 -6.58 5.89
C GLU A 134 34.79 -6.60 7.06
N ARG A 135 34.61 -7.77 7.69
CA ARG A 135 33.62 -7.92 8.78
C ARG A 135 33.85 -6.97 9.96
N SER A 136 35.10 -6.62 10.26
CA SER A 136 35.43 -5.71 11.36
C SER A 136 34.86 -4.31 11.10
N ASP A 137 35.07 -3.76 9.90
CA ASP A 137 34.53 -2.47 9.50
C ASP A 137 33.00 -2.46 9.54
N LEU A 138 32.34 -3.50 9.01
CA LEU A 138 30.88 -3.64 9.07
C LEU A 138 30.36 -3.63 10.51
N LYS A 139 31.06 -4.26 11.46
CA LYS A 139 30.69 -4.24 12.88
C LYS A 139 30.78 -2.83 13.46
N THR A 140 31.89 -2.12 13.20
CA THR A 140 32.09 -0.75 13.67
C THR A 140 31.02 0.19 13.11
N ARG A 141 30.66 0.05 11.83
CA ARG A 141 29.56 0.84 11.25
C ARG A 141 28.21 0.53 11.88
N LEU A 142 27.88 -0.75 12.11
CA LEU A 142 26.64 -1.16 12.80
C LEU A 142 26.53 -0.55 14.21
N GLU A 143 27.65 -0.51 14.94
CA GLU A 143 27.71 0.05 16.30
C GLU A 143 27.58 1.57 16.35
N LYS A 144 27.67 2.26 15.22
CA LYS A 144 27.54 3.73 15.13
C LYS A 144 26.28 4.17 14.40
N ARG A 145 25.59 3.27 13.70
CA ARG A 145 24.48 3.62 12.80
C ARG A 145 23.23 4.15 13.52
N TRP A 146 22.95 3.67 14.73
CA TRP A 146 21.70 3.96 15.43
C TRP A 146 21.88 4.37 16.89
N ASP A 147 20.91 5.16 17.36
CA ASP A 147 20.67 5.40 18.78
C ASP A 147 20.39 4.09 19.54
N ARG A 148 20.45 4.14 20.87
CA ARG A 148 20.30 2.97 21.74
C ARG A 148 18.97 2.24 21.53
N ARG A 149 17.85 2.97 21.39
CA ARG A 149 16.51 2.39 21.27
C ARG A 149 16.31 1.73 19.92
N THR A 150 16.78 2.37 18.85
CA THR A 150 16.71 1.80 17.50
C THR A 150 17.65 0.59 17.36
N ARG A 151 18.83 0.61 18.00
CA ARG A 151 19.72 -0.56 18.06
C ARG A 151 19.07 -1.76 18.76
N GLN A 152 18.42 -1.55 19.91
CA GLN A 152 17.68 -2.62 20.59
C GLN A 152 16.62 -3.26 19.69
N PHE A 153 15.94 -2.46 18.87
CA PHE A 153 15.00 -2.98 17.88
C PHE A 153 15.71 -3.84 16.82
N ILE A 154 16.82 -3.38 16.26
CA ILE A 154 17.61 -4.13 15.28
C ILE A 154 18.12 -5.45 15.86
N ASP A 155 18.71 -5.43 17.05
CA ASP A 155 19.26 -6.62 17.72
C ASP A 155 18.18 -7.63 18.10
N TYR A 156 16.98 -7.16 18.40
CA TYR A 156 15.84 -8.01 18.68
C TYR A 156 15.33 -8.76 17.43
N TRP A 157 15.35 -8.10 16.26
CA TRP A 157 14.70 -8.61 15.04
C TRP A 157 15.66 -9.20 14.00
N PHE A 158 16.95 -8.91 14.05
CA PHE A 158 17.92 -9.35 13.05
C PHE A 158 19.12 -10.00 13.74
N THR A 159 19.48 -11.20 13.30
CA THR A 159 20.70 -11.87 13.81
C THR A 159 21.94 -11.10 13.37
N ARG A 160 23.06 -11.27 14.09
CA ARG A 160 24.29 -10.54 13.76
C ARG A 160 24.79 -10.81 12.34
N ASP A 161 24.65 -12.03 11.84
CA ASP A 161 25.00 -12.36 10.45
C ASP A 161 24.11 -11.60 9.45
N THR A 162 22.79 -11.60 9.67
CA THR A 162 21.87 -10.81 8.84
C THR A 162 22.19 -9.32 8.90
N GLN A 163 22.49 -8.79 10.09
CA GLN A 163 22.82 -7.38 10.25
C GLN A 163 24.04 -7.00 9.40
N LEU A 164 25.07 -7.84 9.36
CA LEU A 164 26.28 -7.60 8.56
C LEU A 164 25.98 -7.62 7.06
N GLU A 165 25.19 -8.59 6.59
CA GLU A 165 24.77 -8.66 5.19
C GLU A 165 23.92 -7.44 4.77
N LEU A 166 22.95 -7.06 5.60
CA LEU A 166 22.11 -5.88 5.34
C LEU A 166 22.93 -4.58 5.41
N MET A 167 23.90 -4.46 6.32
CA MET A 167 24.80 -3.31 6.40
C MET A 167 25.68 -3.18 5.17
N ALA A 168 26.18 -4.31 4.65
CA ALA A 168 26.98 -4.34 3.43
C ALA A 168 26.15 -3.89 2.22
N LEU A 169 24.92 -4.38 2.07
CA LEU A 169 24.01 -3.96 1.00
C LEU A 169 23.63 -2.48 1.09
N ILE A 170 23.10 -2.03 2.23
CA ILE A 170 22.62 -0.65 2.38
C ILE A 170 23.77 0.35 2.24
N GLY A 171 24.97 0.00 2.71
CA GLY A 171 26.15 0.85 2.58
C GLY A 171 26.59 1.08 1.13
N GLU A 172 26.37 0.12 0.22
CA GLU A 172 26.60 0.35 -1.21
C GLU A 172 25.45 1.13 -1.86
N ILE A 173 24.20 0.86 -1.46
CA ILE A 173 23.02 1.58 -1.97
C ILE A 173 23.08 3.07 -1.63
N GLU A 174 23.51 3.42 -0.42
CA GLU A 174 23.63 4.81 0.05
C GLU A 174 24.65 5.63 -0.75
N LYS A 175 25.64 4.98 -1.38
CA LYS A 175 26.67 5.63 -2.21
C LYS A 175 26.19 6.02 -3.60
N ILE A 176 25.02 5.53 -4.03
CA ILE A 176 24.49 5.80 -5.37
C ILE A 176 24.04 7.27 -5.45
N PRO A 177 24.64 8.08 -6.34
CA PRO A 177 24.32 9.51 -6.43
C PRO A 177 22.98 9.77 -7.10
N ASP A 178 22.64 9.00 -8.14
CA ASP A 178 21.35 9.12 -8.83
C ASP A 178 20.20 8.69 -7.91
N VAL A 179 19.30 9.64 -7.62
CA VAL A 179 18.24 9.44 -6.63
C VAL A 179 17.24 8.38 -7.10
N ALA A 180 16.92 8.32 -8.39
CA ALA A 180 15.93 7.39 -8.92
C ALA A 180 16.44 5.94 -8.84
N THR A 181 17.69 5.72 -9.27
CA THR A 181 18.37 4.42 -9.21
C THR A 181 18.62 4.00 -7.75
N ARG A 182 19.04 4.92 -6.87
CA ARG A 182 19.15 4.65 -5.44
C ARG A 182 17.82 4.19 -4.85
N ARG A 183 16.72 4.91 -5.12
CA ARG A 183 15.37 4.54 -4.65
C ARG A 183 14.96 3.16 -5.13
N PHE A 184 15.27 2.80 -6.37
CA PHE A 184 15.01 1.46 -6.89
C PHE A 184 15.68 0.39 -6.02
N PHE A 185 16.97 0.53 -5.72
CA PHE A 185 17.66 -0.43 -4.86
C PHE A 185 17.21 -0.39 -3.40
N GLU A 186 16.82 0.76 -2.87
CA GLU A 186 16.18 0.85 -1.54
C GLU A 186 14.86 0.06 -1.49
N VAL A 187 14.05 0.09 -2.56
CA VAL A 187 12.82 -0.70 -2.66
C VAL A 187 13.13 -2.20 -2.77
N VAL A 188 14.13 -2.59 -3.55
CA VAL A 188 14.60 -3.99 -3.60
C VAL A 188 15.09 -4.46 -2.22
N PHE A 189 15.85 -3.61 -1.51
CA PHE A 189 16.31 -3.85 -0.15
C PHE A 189 15.13 -4.01 0.82
N SER A 190 14.14 -3.14 0.75
CA SER A 190 12.92 -3.27 1.56
C SER A 190 12.16 -4.56 1.27
N GLY A 191 12.00 -4.94 0.00
CA GLY A 191 11.33 -6.17 -0.41
C GLY A 191 12.09 -7.45 -0.03
N THR A 192 13.35 -7.32 0.37
CA THR A 192 14.18 -8.37 0.98
C THR A 192 13.85 -8.57 2.46
N ILE A 193 13.52 -7.48 3.16
CA ILE A 193 13.17 -7.48 4.59
C ILE A 193 11.70 -7.84 4.80
N ILE A 194 10.80 -7.24 4.04
CA ILE A 194 9.34 -7.41 4.17
C ILE A 194 8.91 -8.52 3.23
N THR A 195 8.63 -9.70 3.80
CA THR A 195 8.28 -10.91 3.04
C THR A 195 7.03 -11.60 3.61
N LYS A 196 6.35 -12.35 2.74
CA LYS A 196 5.14 -13.14 3.06
C LYS A 196 5.44 -14.36 3.94
N SER A 197 6.50 -15.10 3.63
CA SER A 197 6.91 -16.30 4.39
C SER A 197 8.41 -16.56 4.22
N GLY A 198 9.07 -17.05 5.28
CA GLY A 198 10.53 -17.01 5.36
C GLY A 198 11.05 -15.56 5.32
N GLY A 199 12.35 -15.35 5.35
CA GLY A 199 12.93 -14.01 5.20
C GLY A 199 14.20 -13.82 6.01
N VAL A 200 14.67 -12.58 6.06
CA VAL A 200 15.96 -12.23 6.67
C VAL A 200 15.82 -11.85 8.15
N SER A 201 14.64 -11.39 8.57
CA SER A 201 14.35 -11.04 9.97
C SER A 201 13.85 -12.24 10.78
N LEU A 202 13.82 -12.11 12.10
CA LEU A 202 13.21 -13.06 13.04
C LEU A 202 11.68 -12.91 13.15
N ALA A 203 11.09 -11.93 12.47
CA ALA A 203 9.65 -11.71 12.49
C ALA A 203 8.91 -12.69 11.55
N LEU A 204 7.86 -13.32 12.04
CA LEU A 204 6.89 -14.06 11.24
C LEU A 204 5.90 -13.08 10.61
N ASP A 205 5.57 -13.33 9.34
CA ASP A 205 4.45 -12.70 8.64
C ASP A 205 4.44 -11.17 8.65
N LEU A 206 5.58 -10.54 8.30
CA LEU A 206 5.71 -9.09 8.23
C LEU A 206 4.76 -8.43 7.25
N ALA A 207 4.26 -9.16 6.25
CA ALA A 207 3.41 -8.60 5.22
C ALA A 207 1.93 -8.46 5.63
N HIS A 208 1.44 -9.18 6.66
CA HIS A 208 -0.01 -9.24 6.91
C HIS A 208 -0.45 -9.00 8.36
N THR A 209 0.32 -9.45 9.35
CA THR A 209 -0.15 -9.51 10.74
C THR A 209 0.82 -8.81 11.70
N ARG A 210 0.47 -8.81 12.99
CA ARG A 210 1.39 -8.33 14.03
C ARG A 210 2.65 -9.22 13.98
N PRO A 211 3.85 -8.67 13.78
CA PRO A 211 5.04 -9.50 13.67
C PRO A 211 5.28 -10.22 15.00
N HIS A 212 5.27 -11.54 14.95
CA HIS A 212 5.61 -12.42 16.05
C HIS A 212 7.05 -12.89 15.89
N ARG A 213 7.84 -12.92 16.96
CA ARG A 213 9.23 -13.40 16.89
C ARG A 213 9.26 -14.93 16.83
N ALA A 214 10.02 -15.48 15.89
CA ALA A 214 10.27 -16.92 15.81
C ALA A 214 11.01 -17.41 17.08
N LYS A 215 10.56 -18.53 17.64
CA LYS A 215 11.16 -19.13 18.84
C LYS A 215 12.29 -20.11 18.49
N VAL A 216 12.19 -20.77 17.34
CA VAL A 216 13.18 -21.70 16.79
C VAL A 216 13.65 -21.19 15.43
N VAL A 217 14.97 -21.12 15.23
CA VAL A 217 15.57 -20.56 14.02
C VAL A 217 16.50 -21.60 13.38
N LEU A 218 16.20 -21.98 12.14
CA LEU A 218 17.04 -22.89 11.37
C LEU A 218 17.89 -22.09 10.38
N LYS A 219 19.20 -22.33 10.34
CA LYS A 219 20.09 -21.81 9.28
C LYS A 219 19.99 -22.75 8.06
N ALA A 220 19.87 -22.18 6.86
CA ALA A 220 19.75 -22.95 5.61
C ALA A 220 20.93 -23.92 5.37
N THR A 221 22.11 -23.63 5.94
CA THR A 221 23.32 -24.48 5.84
C THR A 221 23.27 -25.77 6.67
N SER A 222 22.34 -25.90 7.61
CA SER A 222 22.25 -27.07 8.51
C SER A 222 21.44 -28.25 7.93
N MET A 223 20.89 -28.13 6.71
CA MET A 223 20.02 -29.16 6.12
C MET A 223 20.72 -30.48 5.77
N LYS A 224 22.04 -30.51 5.56
CA LYS A 224 22.71 -31.78 5.17
C LYS A 224 22.77 -32.84 6.29
N ARG A 225 22.41 -32.53 7.54
CA ARG A 225 22.38 -33.50 8.65
C ARG A 225 20.99 -33.75 9.26
N ALA A 226 19.95 -33.04 8.83
CA ALA A 226 18.63 -33.09 9.47
C ALA A 226 17.54 -33.81 8.64
N ASN A 227 17.89 -34.42 7.50
CA ASN A 227 16.93 -35.18 6.69
C ASN A 227 16.50 -36.52 7.31
N ASN A 228 17.10 -36.96 8.42
CA ASN A 228 16.77 -38.24 9.07
C ASN A 228 16.03 -38.11 10.41
N ALA A 229 15.61 -36.92 10.85
CA ALA A 229 15.02 -36.74 12.19
C ALA A 229 13.69 -35.96 12.25
N VAL A 230 13.13 -35.53 11.11
CA VAL A 230 11.89 -34.74 11.07
C VAL A 230 10.80 -35.45 10.26
N GLU A 231 10.70 -36.77 10.42
CA GLU A 231 9.49 -37.55 10.14
C GLU A 231 8.85 -37.96 11.46
N ALA A 232 8.35 -36.99 12.21
CA ALA A 232 7.32 -37.14 13.26
C ALA A 232 7.34 -35.93 14.20
N SER A 233 6.67 -34.83 13.85
CA SER A 233 6.10 -33.98 14.91
C SER A 233 5.01 -33.03 14.39
N SER A 234 3.97 -32.95 15.22
CA SER A 234 2.71 -32.22 15.11
C SER A 234 2.75 -30.82 14.43
N ARG A 235 1.61 -30.44 13.83
CA ARG A 235 1.29 -29.10 13.28
C ARG A 235 1.68 -27.90 14.17
N ARG A 236 1.87 -28.11 15.49
CA ARG A 236 2.28 -27.09 16.47
C ARG A 236 3.70 -26.58 16.24
N HIS A 237 4.63 -27.43 15.77
CA HIS A 237 6.06 -27.07 15.61
C HIS A 237 6.36 -26.21 14.37
N ARG A 238 5.49 -26.25 13.35
CA ARG A 238 5.62 -25.41 12.13
C ARG A 238 5.43 -23.91 12.40
N HIS A 239 4.72 -23.54 13.47
CA HIS A 239 4.42 -22.13 13.79
C HIS A 239 5.50 -21.45 14.64
N GLU A 240 6.48 -22.22 15.14
CA GLU A 240 7.55 -21.71 15.99
C GLU A 240 8.91 -21.66 15.29
N THR A 241 9.02 -22.28 14.10
CA THR A 241 10.28 -22.47 13.38
C THR A 241 10.35 -21.59 12.13
N LYS A 242 11.38 -20.73 12.03
CA LYS A 242 11.66 -19.93 10.81
C LYS A 242 13.00 -20.31 10.21
N MET A 243 13.04 -20.53 8.89
CA MET A 243 14.30 -20.58 8.14
C MET A 243 14.77 -19.17 7.83
N LEU A 244 15.91 -18.79 8.38
CA LEU A 244 16.59 -17.55 8.00
C LEU A 244 17.34 -17.77 6.69
N ARG A 245 17.18 -16.81 5.78
CA ARG A 245 17.85 -16.78 4.48
C ARG A 245 18.91 -15.69 4.47
N SER A 246 19.94 -15.87 3.66
CA SER A 246 20.93 -14.82 3.42
C SER A 246 20.25 -13.61 2.79
N ALA A 247 20.48 -12.44 3.37
CA ALA A 247 20.00 -11.16 2.87
C ALA A 247 20.55 -10.85 1.48
N ILE A 248 21.81 -11.20 1.20
CA ILE A 248 22.41 -11.00 -0.12
C ILE A 248 21.70 -11.87 -1.17
N LEU A 249 21.40 -13.14 -0.85
CA LEU A 249 20.72 -14.04 -1.80
C LEU A 249 19.26 -13.62 -2.05
N GLU A 250 18.54 -13.21 -1.01
CA GLU A 250 17.17 -12.71 -1.16
C GLU A 250 17.14 -11.36 -1.89
N PHE A 251 18.12 -10.48 -1.65
CA PHE A 251 18.28 -9.24 -2.40
C PHE A 251 18.52 -9.51 -3.88
N GLU A 252 19.44 -10.40 -4.23
CA GLU A 252 19.69 -10.79 -5.63
C GLU A 252 18.42 -11.34 -6.30
N LYS A 253 17.68 -12.20 -5.59
CA LYS A 253 16.42 -12.75 -6.09
C LYS A 253 15.40 -11.64 -6.38
N ARG A 254 15.20 -10.71 -5.43
CA ARG A 254 14.28 -9.58 -5.58
C ARG A 254 14.72 -8.63 -6.68
N PHE A 255 16.01 -8.34 -6.76
CA PHE A 255 16.60 -7.52 -7.82
C PHE A 255 16.27 -8.07 -9.21
N LYS A 256 16.52 -9.37 -9.43
CA LYS A 256 16.22 -10.04 -10.71
C LYS A 256 14.72 -10.01 -11.05
N GLN A 257 13.85 -10.17 -10.05
CA GLN A 257 12.40 -10.06 -10.23
C GLN A 257 11.99 -8.64 -10.68
N ASN A 258 12.47 -7.61 -9.99
CA ASN A 258 12.09 -6.22 -10.28
C ASN A 258 12.66 -5.73 -11.61
N LEU A 259 13.86 -6.18 -12.00
CA LEU A 259 14.45 -5.86 -13.29
C LEU A 259 13.56 -6.29 -14.47
N GLY A 260 12.90 -7.45 -14.36
CA GLY A 260 11.98 -7.94 -15.38
C GLY A 260 10.72 -7.08 -15.59
N GLY A 261 10.30 -6.32 -14.56
CA GLY A 261 9.19 -5.38 -14.67
C GLY A 261 9.61 -3.98 -15.15
N LEU A 262 10.86 -3.55 -14.90
CA LEU A 262 11.38 -2.27 -15.40
C LEU A 262 11.36 -2.21 -16.93
N ALA A 263 11.70 -3.32 -17.61
CA ALA A 263 11.69 -3.40 -19.07
C ALA A 263 10.30 -3.18 -19.70
N LYS A 264 9.24 -3.24 -18.89
CA LYS A 264 7.84 -3.10 -19.34
C LYS A 264 7.25 -1.72 -19.08
N LEU A 265 7.97 -0.80 -18.42
CA LEU A 265 7.53 0.57 -18.23
C LEU A 265 7.76 1.36 -19.52
N ALA A 266 6.71 1.44 -20.36
CA ALA A 266 6.71 2.26 -21.56
C ALA A 266 6.69 3.76 -21.22
N GLN A 267 7.19 4.57 -22.14
CA GLN A 267 7.36 6.01 -22.01
C GLN A 267 6.00 6.73 -22.10
N SER A 268 5.46 7.15 -20.96
CA SER A 268 4.48 8.24 -20.93
C SER A 268 5.23 9.55 -20.67
N SER A 269 4.83 10.62 -21.36
CA SER A 269 5.51 11.93 -21.33
C SER A 269 5.21 12.75 -20.07
N LEU A 270 4.22 12.33 -19.25
CA LEU A 270 3.78 13.05 -18.06
C LEU A 270 4.24 12.33 -16.79
N PRO A 271 5.39 12.71 -16.20
CA PRO A 271 5.89 12.07 -15.00
C PRO A 271 4.92 12.29 -13.82
N PRO A 272 4.58 11.25 -13.04
CA PRO A 272 3.72 11.41 -11.89
C PRO A 272 4.37 12.22 -10.77
N ARG A 273 3.54 12.84 -9.93
CA ARG A 273 3.97 13.61 -8.75
C ARG A 273 3.67 12.83 -7.48
N PHE A 274 4.70 12.64 -6.65
CA PHE A 274 4.59 11.97 -5.35
C PHE A 274 4.86 12.97 -4.24
N LEU A 275 3.88 13.23 -3.38
CA LEU A 275 3.96 14.25 -2.33
C LEU A 275 3.83 13.61 -0.96
N TYR A 276 4.72 13.98 -0.04
CA TYR A 276 4.50 13.71 1.38
C TYR A 276 3.38 14.64 1.87
N GLY A 277 2.31 14.08 2.42
CA GLY A 277 1.19 14.88 2.91
C GLY A 277 0.12 14.05 3.62
N ASN A 278 -0.66 14.70 4.47
CA ASN A 278 -1.79 14.09 5.16
C ASN A 278 -3.06 14.30 4.33
N ALA A 279 -3.81 13.24 4.05
CA ALA A 279 -5.04 13.31 3.26
C ALA A 279 -6.13 14.22 3.89
N GLN A 280 -6.04 14.51 5.19
CA GLN A 280 -6.92 15.44 5.89
C GLN A 280 -6.62 16.92 5.60
N ASN A 281 -5.49 17.23 4.94
CA ASN A 281 -5.09 18.56 4.51
C ASN A 281 -4.19 18.45 3.26
N LEU A 282 -4.81 18.43 2.09
CA LEU A 282 -4.13 18.19 0.83
C LEU A 282 -3.38 19.45 0.37
N PRO A 283 -2.07 19.34 0.04
CA PRO A 283 -1.26 20.45 -0.47
C PRO A 283 -1.56 20.72 -1.96
N LEU A 284 -2.84 20.86 -2.32
CA LEU A 284 -3.35 21.07 -3.67
C LEU A 284 -4.33 22.25 -3.68
N LEU A 285 -4.42 22.92 -4.82
CA LEU A 285 -5.36 24.02 -5.04
C LEU A 285 -6.80 23.48 -5.14
N ASP A 286 -7.76 24.36 -4.86
CA ASP A 286 -9.18 24.10 -5.08
C ASP A 286 -9.44 23.78 -6.56
N ALA A 287 -10.38 22.88 -6.84
CA ALA A 287 -10.80 22.52 -8.20
C ALA A 287 -9.62 22.27 -9.18
N SER A 288 -8.61 21.54 -8.73
CA SER A 288 -7.38 21.27 -9.48
C SER A 288 -7.26 19.86 -10.04
N VAL A 289 -8.15 18.92 -9.68
CA VAL A 289 -8.07 17.52 -10.14
C VAL A 289 -9.33 17.08 -10.88
N ASP A 290 -9.17 16.17 -11.84
CA ASP A 290 -10.22 15.71 -12.76
C ASP A 290 -10.84 14.38 -12.35
N LEU A 291 -10.11 13.56 -11.59
CA LEU A 291 -10.60 12.30 -11.02
C LEU A 291 -9.84 11.99 -9.74
N ILE A 292 -10.55 11.45 -8.74
CA ILE A 292 -9.91 10.82 -7.58
C ILE A 292 -10.22 9.33 -7.61
N VAL A 293 -9.22 8.46 -7.45
CA VAL A 293 -9.43 7.01 -7.22
C VAL A 293 -8.54 6.55 -6.09
N THR A 294 -9.14 6.06 -5.01
CA THR A 294 -8.38 5.73 -3.80
C THR A 294 -9.01 4.62 -2.98
N SER A 295 -8.23 4.04 -2.07
CA SER A 295 -8.70 3.08 -1.08
C SER A 295 -8.20 3.47 0.31
N PRO A 296 -9.06 4.07 1.16
CA PRO A 296 -8.68 4.46 2.50
C PRO A 296 -8.35 3.25 3.37
N PRO A 297 -7.60 3.42 4.47
CA PRO A 297 -7.48 2.38 5.47
C PRO A 297 -8.86 2.03 6.03
N TYR A 298 -9.07 0.74 6.25
CA TYR A 298 -10.30 0.20 6.83
C TYR A 298 -10.42 0.58 8.31
N ALA A 299 -11.66 0.83 8.75
CA ALA A 299 -11.96 1.04 10.16
C ALA A 299 -11.41 -0.10 11.04
N SER A 300 -11.24 0.16 12.34
CA SER A 300 -10.74 -0.82 13.32
C SER A 300 -9.25 -1.15 13.26
N ASN A 301 -8.42 -0.26 12.71
CA ASN A 301 -6.99 -0.49 12.57
C ASN A 301 -6.72 -1.87 11.93
N ALA A 302 -7.46 -2.17 10.86
CA ALA A 302 -7.47 -3.50 10.24
C ALA A 302 -6.05 -3.90 9.81
N ILE A 303 -5.25 -2.92 9.37
CA ILE A 303 -3.85 -3.06 8.94
C ILE A 303 -3.05 -1.87 9.48
N ASP A 304 -1.93 -2.16 10.14
CA ASP A 304 -0.98 -1.18 10.69
C ASP A 304 0.31 -1.22 9.86
N TYR A 305 0.33 -0.48 8.74
CA TYR A 305 1.43 -0.50 7.76
C TYR A 305 2.78 -0.14 8.39
N MET A 306 2.81 0.90 9.22
CA MET A 306 4.03 1.35 9.90
C MET A 306 4.66 0.26 10.77
N ARG A 307 3.87 -0.68 11.31
CA ARG A 307 4.40 -1.80 12.11
C ARG A 307 5.30 -2.73 11.29
N ALA A 308 5.02 -2.90 9.99
CA ALA A 308 5.86 -3.65 9.06
C ALA A 308 6.94 -2.75 8.45
N HIS A 309 6.56 -1.58 7.96
CA HIS A 309 7.44 -0.68 7.21
C HIS A 309 8.62 -0.18 8.05
N LYS A 310 8.46 -0.06 9.37
CA LYS A 310 9.56 0.28 10.27
C LYS A 310 10.73 -0.71 10.19
N PHE A 311 10.51 -1.98 9.82
CA PHE A 311 11.61 -2.94 9.67
C PHE A 311 12.56 -2.57 8.54
N SER A 312 12.09 -1.87 7.51
CA SER A 312 12.92 -1.35 6.43
C SER A 312 13.37 0.08 6.70
N LEU A 313 12.47 0.94 7.18
CA LEU A 313 12.75 2.37 7.37
C LEU A 313 13.87 2.63 8.38
N VAL A 314 14.02 1.80 9.42
CA VAL A 314 15.17 1.93 10.35
C VAL A 314 16.51 1.73 9.65
N TRP A 315 16.58 0.83 8.67
CA TRP A 315 17.76 0.65 7.85
C TRP A 315 17.96 1.80 6.87
N MET A 316 16.94 2.62 6.60
CA MET A 316 17.01 3.80 5.74
C MET A 316 17.18 5.10 6.53
N GLY A 317 17.64 5.02 7.78
CA GLY A 317 18.01 6.17 8.60
C GLY A 317 16.95 6.71 9.55
N TYR A 318 15.74 6.12 9.60
CA TYR A 318 14.70 6.56 10.53
C TYR A 318 14.92 5.96 11.93
N SER A 319 14.72 6.75 12.98
CA SER A 319 14.70 6.23 14.35
C SER A 319 13.35 5.58 14.70
N ILE A 320 13.35 4.65 15.65
CA ILE A 320 12.09 4.07 16.17
C ILE A 320 11.20 5.13 16.82
N GLU A 321 11.79 6.19 17.37
CA GLU A 321 11.04 7.29 17.96
C GLU A 321 10.30 8.12 16.91
N GLU A 322 10.99 8.53 15.84
CA GLU A 322 10.38 9.23 14.71
C GLU A 322 9.25 8.42 14.08
N LEU A 323 9.47 7.12 13.84
CA LEU A 323 8.45 6.24 13.28
C LEU A 323 7.27 6.04 14.25
N GLY A 324 7.53 6.05 15.56
CA GLY A 324 6.50 6.03 16.59
C GLY A 324 5.64 7.30 16.58
N ARG A 325 6.23 8.47 16.32
CA ARG A 325 5.50 9.73 16.12
C ARG A 325 4.68 9.70 14.84
N LYS A 326 5.30 9.35 13.70
CA LYS A 326 4.62 9.22 12.40
C LYS A 326 3.44 8.26 12.44
N ARG A 327 3.56 7.14 13.16
CA ARG A 327 2.46 6.17 13.33
C ARG A 327 1.18 6.80 13.92
N LYS A 328 1.29 7.87 14.71
CA LYS A 328 0.12 8.55 15.29
C LYS A 328 -0.69 9.34 14.25
N GLU A 329 -0.05 9.75 13.15
CA GLU A 329 -0.65 10.50 12.05
C GLU A 329 -1.48 9.61 11.10
N TYR A 330 -1.36 8.28 11.22
CA TYR A 330 -2.14 7.34 10.40
C TYR A 330 -3.63 7.42 10.74
N ILE A 331 -4.42 7.44 9.68
CA ILE A 331 -5.88 7.37 9.74
C ILE A 331 -6.31 6.02 10.32
N GLY A 332 -7.36 6.02 11.14
CA GLY A 332 -7.90 4.83 11.79
C GLY A 332 -7.11 4.38 13.03
N GLY A 333 -6.29 5.27 13.61
CA GLY A 333 -5.62 5.04 14.88
C GLY A 333 -6.60 4.93 16.07
N GLU A 334 -6.27 4.12 17.07
CA GLU A 334 -7.15 3.94 18.26
C GLU A 334 -6.96 5.00 19.35
N ALA A 335 -5.90 5.82 19.26
CA ALA A 335 -5.62 6.85 20.26
C ALA A 335 -6.61 8.00 20.12
N THR A 336 -7.34 8.33 21.17
CA THR A 336 -8.40 9.37 21.13
C THR A 336 -8.19 10.48 22.15
N THR A 337 -7.10 10.42 22.93
CA THR A 337 -6.67 11.50 23.82
C THR A 337 -6.36 12.74 23.01
N ASP A 338 -6.92 13.88 23.42
CA ASP A 338 -6.78 15.20 22.78
C ASP A 338 -7.18 15.22 21.29
N PHE A 339 -8.02 14.28 20.86
CA PHE A 339 -8.51 14.22 19.49
C PHE A 339 -9.74 15.12 19.31
N GLN A 340 -9.70 16.00 18.32
CA GLN A 340 -10.85 16.80 17.91
C GLN A 340 -11.78 15.95 17.05
N PHE A 341 -13.01 15.70 17.51
CA PHE A 341 -14.02 14.95 16.77
C PHE A 341 -14.82 15.87 15.85
N GLU A 342 -15.23 15.34 14.70
CA GLU A 342 -16.22 16.00 13.83
C GLU A 342 -17.63 15.61 14.26
N GLU A 343 -18.59 16.50 14.04
CA GLU A 343 -20.00 16.15 14.10
C GLU A 343 -20.33 15.19 12.94
N LEU A 344 -21.07 14.11 13.25
CA LEU A 344 -21.39 13.08 12.28
C LEU A 344 -22.87 13.18 11.88
N PRO A 345 -23.22 12.89 10.60
CA PRO A 345 -24.60 12.74 10.18
C PRO A 345 -25.34 11.67 11.00
N HIS A 346 -26.67 11.78 11.05
CA HIS A 346 -27.50 11.03 11.99
C HIS A 346 -27.31 9.51 11.91
N ALA A 347 -27.33 8.89 10.73
CA ALA A 347 -27.22 7.44 10.63
C ALA A 347 -25.80 6.96 11.00
N THR A 348 -24.77 7.69 10.58
CA THR A 348 -23.37 7.43 10.94
C THR A 348 -23.15 7.56 12.45
N ALA A 349 -23.69 8.61 13.07
CA ALA A 349 -23.64 8.81 14.52
C ALA A 349 -24.32 7.67 15.28
N LYS A 350 -25.43 7.15 14.76
CA LYS A 350 -26.13 5.98 15.32
C LYS A 350 -25.26 4.73 15.28
N VAL A 351 -24.56 4.45 14.17
CA VAL A 351 -23.64 3.29 14.09
C VAL A 351 -22.50 3.40 15.11
N VAL A 352 -21.97 4.62 15.32
CA VAL A 352 -20.97 4.88 16.36
C VAL A 352 -21.56 4.63 17.75
N ALA A 353 -22.76 5.12 18.03
CA ALA A 353 -23.46 4.93 19.30
C ALA A 353 -23.71 3.44 19.59
N ASP A 354 -24.21 2.67 18.62
CA ASP A 354 -24.43 1.21 18.73
C ASP A 354 -23.16 0.46 19.15
N ILE A 355 -21.99 0.91 18.68
CA ILE A 355 -20.70 0.30 19.04
C ILE A 355 -20.23 0.82 20.39
N ALA A 356 -20.46 2.09 20.71
CA ALA A 356 -20.11 2.69 22.00
C ALA A 356 -20.89 2.05 23.16
N GLU A 357 -22.17 1.74 22.96
CA GLU A 357 -23.00 1.00 23.93
C GLU A 357 -22.39 -0.37 24.28
N ARG A 358 -21.76 -1.04 23.32
CA ARG A 358 -21.07 -2.32 23.52
C ARG A 358 -19.66 -2.15 24.09
N ASP A 359 -18.92 -1.14 23.63
CA ASP A 359 -17.55 -0.83 24.05
C ASP A 359 -17.25 0.65 23.75
N GLN A 360 -17.30 1.48 24.79
CA GLN A 360 -17.08 2.93 24.71
C GLN A 360 -15.75 3.30 24.04
N LYS A 361 -14.68 2.53 24.30
CA LYS A 361 -13.37 2.79 23.70
C LYS A 361 -13.38 2.53 22.19
N LYS A 362 -14.07 1.47 21.76
CA LYS A 362 -14.22 1.15 20.32
C LYS A 362 -15.17 2.11 19.61
N GLY A 363 -16.25 2.53 20.26
CA GLY A 363 -17.13 3.59 19.77
C GLY A 363 -16.35 4.88 19.48
N ARG A 364 -15.55 5.36 20.45
CA ARG A 364 -14.68 6.53 20.24
C ARG A 364 -13.64 6.33 19.14
N ALA A 365 -13.05 5.14 19.03
CA ALA A 365 -12.09 4.85 17.96
C ALA A 365 -12.76 4.90 16.56
N LEU A 366 -14.00 4.41 16.44
CA LEU A 366 -14.78 4.51 15.21
C LEU A 366 -15.20 5.95 14.91
N HIS A 367 -15.62 6.72 15.93
CA HIS A 367 -15.90 8.15 15.77
C HIS A 367 -14.68 8.91 15.27
N ARG A 368 -13.49 8.63 15.82
CA ARG A 368 -12.23 9.19 15.33
C ARG A 368 -12.04 8.87 13.85
N TYR A 369 -12.21 7.60 13.45
CA TYR A 369 -12.08 7.20 12.05
C TYR A 369 -13.03 7.99 11.14
N TYR A 370 -14.31 8.11 11.49
CA TYR A 370 -15.27 8.89 10.69
C TYR A 370 -15.01 10.39 10.73
N SER A 371 -14.41 10.92 11.79
CA SER A 371 -13.94 12.31 11.84
C SER A 371 -12.79 12.55 10.86
N GLU A 372 -11.79 11.66 10.84
CA GLU A 372 -10.68 11.72 9.88
C GLU A 372 -11.18 11.58 8.44
N MET A 373 -12.09 10.64 8.18
CA MET A 373 -12.69 10.46 6.86
C MET A 373 -13.57 11.63 6.42
N THR A 374 -14.25 12.31 7.35
CA THR A 374 -15.01 13.55 7.07
C THR A 374 -14.07 14.64 6.56
N ARG A 375 -12.92 14.84 7.21
CA ARG A 375 -11.90 15.80 6.76
C ARG A 375 -11.31 15.44 5.40
N ILE A 376 -11.04 14.17 5.17
CA ILE A 376 -10.53 13.68 3.89
C ILE A 376 -11.55 13.90 2.77
N LEU A 377 -12.81 13.54 2.98
CA LEU A 377 -13.88 13.77 1.99
C LEU A 377 -14.10 15.25 1.72
N ARG A 378 -13.95 16.12 2.74
CA ARG A 378 -13.98 17.57 2.58
C ARG A 378 -12.85 18.07 1.68
N GLU A 379 -11.63 17.59 1.91
CA GLU A 379 -10.48 17.92 1.07
C GLU A 379 -10.63 17.38 -0.35
N MET A 380 -11.11 16.15 -0.51
CA MET A 380 -11.45 15.57 -1.82
C MET A 380 -12.49 16.44 -2.54
N HIS A 381 -13.54 16.89 -1.85
CA HIS A 381 -14.54 17.80 -2.42
C HIS A 381 -13.93 19.13 -2.84
N ARG A 382 -13.04 19.71 -2.02
CA ARG A 382 -12.37 20.98 -2.30
C ARG A 382 -11.51 20.91 -3.56
N VAL A 383 -10.64 19.91 -3.66
CA VAL A 383 -9.66 19.80 -4.77
C VAL A 383 -10.28 19.28 -6.06
N LEU A 384 -11.37 18.52 -6.02
CA LEU A 384 -12.04 18.01 -7.21
C LEU A 384 -12.73 19.13 -7.98
N ARG A 385 -12.59 19.15 -9.31
CA ARG A 385 -13.31 20.11 -10.16
C ARG A 385 -14.84 19.88 -10.11
N PRO A 386 -15.66 20.93 -10.24
CA PRO A 386 -17.11 20.76 -10.40
C PRO A 386 -17.45 19.81 -11.56
N GLY A 387 -18.49 19.00 -11.39
CA GLY A 387 -18.91 18.00 -12.39
C GLY A 387 -18.07 16.72 -12.44
N LYS A 388 -16.89 16.71 -11.80
CA LYS A 388 -15.98 15.55 -11.77
C LYS A 388 -16.29 14.59 -10.62
N ILE A 389 -15.61 13.43 -10.65
CA ILE A 389 -15.95 12.26 -9.83
C ILE A 389 -14.77 11.85 -8.93
N ALA A 390 -15.09 11.36 -7.74
CA ALA A 390 -14.20 10.64 -6.87
C ALA A 390 -14.71 9.22 -6.64
N ILE A 391 -13.84 8.24 -6.77
CA ILE A 391 -14.09 6.81 -6.55
C ILE A 391 -13.35 6.38 -5.29
N VAL A 392 -14.09 5.87 -4.31
CA VAL A 392 -13.53 5.35 -3.05
C VAL A 392 -13.83 3.86 -2.95
N ILE A 393 -12.77 3.05 -2.90
CA ILE A 393 -12.85 1.61 -2.72
C ILE A 393 -12.60 1.28 -1.25
N ILE A 394 -13.63 0.78 -0.58
CA ILE A 394 -13.59 0.53 0.86
C ILE A 394 -14.40 -0.71 1.20
N GLY A 395 -14.31 -1.17 2.43
CA GLY A 395 -15.14 -2.25 2.89
C GLY A 395 -15.43 -2.17 4.36
N SER A 396 -16.45 -2.92 4.75
CA SER A 396 -16.93 -2.96 6.11
C SER A 396 -16.02 -3.76 7.02
N SER A 397 -15.85 -3.30 8.25
CA SER A 397 -15.24 -4.07 9.33
C SER A 397 -16.27 -4.43 10.38
N VAL A 398 -16.01 -5.49 11.16
CA VAL A 398 -16.82 -5.83 12.32
C VAL A 398 -16.09 -5.39 13.59
N MET A 399 -16.74 -4.55 14.39
CA MET A 399 -16.30 -4.15 15.72
C MET A 399 -17.28 -4.66 16.77
N ARG A 400 -16.82 -5.50 17.69
CA ARG A 400 -17.65 -6.04 18.78
C ARG A 400 -18.96 -6.69 18.29
N GLY A 401 -18.88 -7.44 17.19
CA GLY A 401 -20.02 -8.14 16.58
C GLY A 401 -20.97 -7.23 15.80
N ARG A 402 -20.68 -5.94 15.69
CA ARG A 402 -21.43 -4.96 14.91
C ARG A 402 -20.67 -4.58 13.66
N ASP A 403 -21.31 -4.64 12.50
CA ASP A 403 -20.76 -4.06 11.28
C ASP A 403 -20.62 -2.54 11.47
N THR A 404 -19.45 -2.01 11.13
CA THR A 404 -19.19 -0.57 11.05
C THR A 404 -20.03 0.15 9.97
N GLU A 405 -20.60 -0.57 9.00
CA GLU A 405 -21.33 -0.01 7.86
C GLU A 405 -20.55 1.09 7.14
N THR A 406 -19.23 0.91 7.05
CA THR A 406 -18.29 1.91 6.52
C THR A 406 -18.74 2.49 5.17
N PRO A 407 -19.13 1.70 4.15
CA PRO A 407 -19.52 2.29 2.87
C PRO A 407 -20.77 3.19 2.96
N MET A 408 -21.75 2.81 3.77
CA MET A 408 -22.98 3.59 3.96
C MET A 408 -22.71 4.88 4.74
N CYS A 409 -21.90 4.78 5.80
CA CYS A 409 -21.47 5.94 6.59
C CYS A 409 -20.68 6.96 5.75
N LEU A 410 -19.72 6.49 4.94
CA LEU A 410 -18.96 7.38 4.06
C LEU A 410 -19.82 8.02 2.97
N ALA A 411 -20.80 7.29 2.44
CA ALA A 411 -21.77 7.85 1.49
C ALA A 411 -22.63 8.94 2.15
N GLU A 412 -23.11 8.74 3.38
CA GLU A 412 -23.88 9.74 4.13
C GLU A 412 -23.04 10.98 4.45
N ILE A 413 -21.81 10.80 4.95
CA ILE A 413 -20.85 11.90 5.18
C ILE A 413 -20.60 12.68 3.90
N GLY A 414 -20.35 11.99 2.78
CA GLY A 414 -20.12 12.67 1.49
C GLY A 414 -21.32 13.48 1.03
N ARG A 415 -22.55 12.97 1.20
CA ARG A 415 -23.78 13.72 0.92
C ARG A 415 -23.90 14.98 1.79
N ALA A 416 -23.61 14.87 3.09
CA ALA A 416 -23.61 16.01 4.00
C ALA A 416 -22.58 17.08 3.62
N LEU A 417 -21.47 16.68 2.99
CA LEU A 417 -20.43 17.59 2.48
C LEU A 417 -20.71 18.15 1.08
N GLY A 418 -21.83 17.77 0.44
CA GLY A 418 -22.25 18.31 -0.86
C GLY A 418 -21.98 17.41 -2.07
N PHE A 419 -21.47 16.18 -1.89
CA PHE A 419 -21.40 15.23 -3.00
C PHE A 419 -22.77 14.63 -3.33
N HIS A 420 -23.01 14.38 -4.62
CA HIS A 420 -24.04 13.46 -5.06
C HIS A 420 -23.47 12.03 -5.08
N VAL A 421 -24.17 11.07 -4.48
CA VAL A 421 -23.75 9.65 -4.42
C VAL A 421 -24.84 8.79 -5.06
N PRO A 422 -24.79 8.59 -6.40
CA PRO A 422 -25.85 7.88 -7.13
C PRO A 422 -25.91 6.40 -6.76
N LYS A 423 -24.74 5.76 -6.58
CA LYS A 423 -24.66 4.32 -6.34
C LYS A 423 -23.41 3.93 -5.56
N ILE A 424 -23.49 2.78 -4.90
CA ILE A 424 -22.36 2.05 -4.35
C ILE A 424 -22.29 0.72 -5.10
N GLY A 425 -21.23 0.52 -5.88
CA GLY A 425 -20.95 -0.76 -6.53
C GLY A 425 -20.44 -1.78 -5.51
N ILE A 426 -20.64 -3.07 -5.79
CA ILE A 426 -20.19 -4.17 -4.93
C ILE A 426 -19.24 -5.06 -5.72
N ARG A 427 -18.14 -5.45 -5.07
CA ARG A 427 -17.10 -6.31 -5.61
C ARG A 427 -16.90 -7.50 -4.68
N GLN A 428 -17.03 -8.71 -5.20
CA GLN A 428 -16.68 -9.94 -4.50
C GLN A 428 -15.17 -10.19 -4.52
N LEU A 429 -14.67 -10.77 -3.44
CA LEU A 429 -13.24 -10.98 -3.21
C LEU A 429 -12.92 -12.47 -3.18
N ASP A 430 -11.93 -12.87 -4.00
CA ASP A 430 -11.38 -14.21 -3.93
C ASP A 430 -10.68 -14.42 -2.59
N ARG A 431 -11.14 -15.43 -1.85
CA ARG A 431 -10.57 -15.81 -0.53
C ARG A 431 -9.06 -16.06 -0.57
N ASP A 432 -8.54 -16.59 -1.69
CA ASP A 432 -7.14 -17.05 -1.77
C ASP A 432 -6.17 -16.04 -2.40
N ARG A 433 -6.67 -14.92 -2.95
CA ARG A 433 -5.83 -13.98 -3.71
C ARG A 433 -5.35 -12.77 -2.94
N ARG A 434 -5.83 -12.55 -1.70
CA ARG A 434 -5.23 -11.54 -0.83
C ARG A 434 -4.00 -12.07 -0.11
N MET A 435 -3.07 -11.15 0.11
CA MET A 435 -2.03 -11.25 1.13
C MET A 435 -2.67 -11.14 2.53
N MET A 436 -3.47 -12.14 2.94
CA MET A 436 -3.92 -12.34 4.33
C MET A 436 -3.89 -13.86 4.66
N PRO A 437 -3.54 -14.28 5.89
CA PRO A 437 -3.45 -15.70 6.21
C PRO A 437 -4.84 -16.34 6.29
N VAL A 438 -5.15 -17.25 5.37
CA VAL A 438 -6.35 -18.10 5.42
C VAL A 438 -5.93 -19.46 5.96
N GLY A 439 -6.59 -19.92 7.02
CA GLY A 439 -6.44 -21.30 7.49
C GLY A 439 -7.07 -22.27 6.48
N SER A 440 -6.52 -23.47 6.31
CA SER A 440 -6.98 -24.46 5.33
C SER A 440 -8.40 -25.01 5.55
N ARG A 441 -9.08 -24.61 6.64
CA ARG A 441 -10.47 -24.94 6.95
C ARG A 441 -11.21 -23.64 7.34
N PRO A 442 -12.46 -23.45 6.88
CA PRO A 442 -13.29 -22.36 7.35
C PRO A 442 -13.49 -22.50 8.86
N ASN A 443 -13.07 -21.49 9.61
CA ASN A 443 -13.37 -21.28 11.01
C ASN A 443 -14.27 -20.05 11.08
N LEU A 444 -15.59 -20.30 11.15
CA LEU A 444 -16.62 -19.27 11.19
C LEU A 444 -16.56 -18.38 12.44
N ASP A 445 -15.82 -18.80 13.48
CA ASP A 445 -15.59 -18.03 14.71
C ASP A 445 -14.32 -17.16 14.66
N SER A 446 -13.54 -17.25 13.58
CA SER A 446 -12.32 -16.44 13.42
C SER A 446 -12.66 -15.02 12.97
N GLN A 447 -12.36 -14.02 13.80
CA GLN A 447 -12.44 -12.59 13.44
C GLN A 447 -11.65 -12.23 12.16
N ILE A 448 -10.67 -13.05 11.76
CA ILE A 448 -9.89 -12.85 10.52
C ILE A 448 -10.62 -13.42 9.31
N GLN A 449 -11.37 -14.52 9.47
CA GLN A 449 -12.12 -15.15 8.37
C GLN A 449 -13.51 -14.55 8.17
N GLN A 450 -14.06 -13.89 9.20
CA GLN A 450 -15.26 -13.05 9.09
C GLN A 450 -15.00 -11.71 8.36
N ARG A 451 -13.76 -11.42 7.96
CA ARG A 451 -13.41 -10.16 7.28
C ARG A 451 -13.64 -10.27 5.77
N MET A 452 -14.59 -9.46 5.31
CA MET A 452 -14.85 -8.97 3.95
C MET A 452 -14.66 -9.98 2.81
N HIS A 453 -15.75 -10.64 2.44
CA HIS A 453 -15.91 -11.22 1.10
C HIS A 453 -16.28 -10.16 0.05
N GLU A 454 -16.62 -8.96 0.51
CA GLU A 454 -17.07 -7.86 -0.34
C GLU A 454 -16.22 -6.61 -0.10
N GLU A 455 -15.87 -5.92 -1.18
CA GLU A 455 -15.47 -4.52 -1.22
C GLU A 455 -16.59 -3.72 -1.89
N TYR A 456 -16.68 -2.45 -1.52
CA TYR A 456 -17.66 -1.51 -2.03
C TYR A 456 -16.95 -0.38 -2.75
N VAL A 457 -17.51 0.06 -3.87
CA VAL A 457 -16.98 1.13 -4.70
C VAL A 457 -17.98 2.28 -4.67
N ILE A 458 -17.68 3.32 -3.90
CA ILE A 458 -18.54 4.49 -3.75
C ILE A 458 -18.16 5.51 -4.82
N GLY A 459 -19.14 5.91 -5.64
CA GLY A 459 -18.97 7.02 -6.58
C GLY A 459 -19.50 8.33 -5.99
N PHE A 460 -18.62 9.28 -5.75
CA PHE A 460 -18.96 10.64 -5.34
C PHE A 460 -18.86 11.57 -6.54
N ARG A 461 -19.96 12.20 -6.96
CA ARG A 461 -19.97 13.24 -7.98
C ARG A 461 -20.04 14.60 -7.31
N LYS A 462 -19.08 15.49 -7.61
CA LYS A 462 -19.18 16.90 -7.21
C LYS A 462 -20.19 17.59 -8.13
N PRO A 463 -21.24 18.23 -7.60
CA PRO A 463 -22.20 18.94 -8.43
C PRO A 463 -21.52 20.01 -9.31
N ASP A 464 -22.10 20.29 -10.46
CA ASP A 464 -21.71 21.46 -11.24
C ASP A 464 -21.99 22.72 -10.43
N THR A 465 -21.08 23.70 -10.50
CA THR A 465 -21.39 25.04 -10.01
C THR A 465 -22.49 25.59 -10.89
N LEU A 466 -23.74 25.60 -10.41
CA LEU A 466 -24.84 26.28 -11.09
C LEU A 466 -24.38 27.72 -11.39
N SER A 467 -24.36 28.09 -12.68
CA SER A 467 -24.24 29.48 -13.09
C SER A 467 -25.44 30.24 -12.52
N THR A 468 -25.26 30.86 -11.37
CA THR A 468 -26.20 31.83 -10.81
C THR A 468 -26.05 33.17 -11.54
N ALA A 469 -26.12 33.16 -12.88
CA ALA A 469 -26.40 34.36 -13.65
C ALA A 469 -27.91 34.35 -13.93
N PRO A 470 -28.71 35.29 -13.38
CA PRO A 470 -30.10 35.38 -13.74
C PRO A 470 -30.17 35.66 -15.25
N ARG A 471 -30.85 34.77 -15.99
CA ARG A 471 -31.25 35.05 -17.37
C ARG A 471 -32.08 36.33 -17.35
N ARG A 472 -31.45 37.46 -17.66
CA ARG A 472 -32.16 38.68 -18.04
C ARG A 472 -32.95 38.32 -19.30
N ARG A 473 -34.25 38.10 -19.12
CA ARG A 473 -35.21 38.15 -20.23
C ARG A 473 -35.08 39.55 -20.82
N ARG A 474 -34.60 39.63 -22.05
CA ARG A 474 -34.74 40.82 -22.88
C ARG A 474 -36.15 40.87 -23.44
#